data_AF-A0AAD8Y168-F1
#
_entry.id   AF-A0AAD8Y168-F1
#
_cell.length_a   1.000
_cell.length_b   1.000
_cell.length_c   1.000
_cell.angle_alpha   90.00
_cell.angle_beta   90.00
_cell.angle_gamma   90.00
#
_symmetry.space_group_name_H-M   'P 1'
#
loop_
_entity.id
_entity.type
_entity.pdbx_description
1 polymer ?
#
loop_
_entity_poly.entity_id
_entity_poly.type
_entity_poly.pdbx_seq_one_letter_code
_entity_poly.pdbx_strand_id
1 'polypeptide(L)'
;MIRTTRLYEAAFAFALLTSQVECFSTPLPGIDRTHTSSIVSNNSYHHANNKHSITTATTLYSTASEDSSSAPPSSSSSTPEMTEMDAAQKRETPTLTPEDKLFITTIYTGTAGNVEAMENSIAANLENMPPRLVVALQMAVEKGEWKDVDDTTETDDAKEFEKQMVAMGEALQNVLDVRLRGGRELLAELLNSGEIRKLDSLIGKSAKDGKLDMSFFSVLSMNMRDAKMSAGGDGEDVSLTPTLAQGEGQEEVSGEEGQPTTGANRLQILQHIYTRCQEELEKTVSPGMGLLNKVLRTEISSIRANQLDHYLGPQKTTITSPDGKTIDLGGTGKPLVSHIEFVEALSNSVTQIRTLEAAGGTDRLSAVNLVENIRQVAMEARMVLVESFGEGSDVVNEFQRDLQPVFRPGSKIET
;
A
#
# COMPACT_ATOMS: atom_id res chain seq x y z
N MET A 1 11.26 24.68 -2.77
CA MET A 1 10.31 24.27 -1.72
C MET A 1 9.33 23.16 -2.17
N ILE A 2 9.54 22.48 -3.32
CA ILE A 2 8.61 21.45 -3.88
C ILE A 2 9.26 20.04 -3.91
N ARG A 3 10.47 19.85 -3.36
CA ARG A 3 11.21 18.57 -3.44
C ARG A 3 10.99 17.60 -2.27
N THR A 4 10.29 18.01 -1.21
CA THR A 4 10.12 17.22 0.04
C THR A 4 8.88 16.31 0.05
N THR A 5 7.94 16.45 -0.90
CA THR A 5 6.68 15.69 -0.92
C THR A 5 6.81 14.25 -1.44
N ARG A 6 7.90 13.90 -2.13
CA ARG A 6 8.01 12.65 -2.93
C ARG A 6 8.26 11.37 -2.12
N LEU A 7 8.82 11.46 -0.93
CA LEU A 7 9.05 10.29 -0.04
C LEU A 7 7.82 9.97 0.82
N TYR A 8 7.01 10.98 1.15
CA TYR A 8 5.72 10.79 1.80
C TYR A 8 4.74 10.04 0.90
N GLU A 9 4.64 10.38 -0.39
CA GLU A 9 3.79 9.66 -1.35
C GLU A 9 4.17 8.16 -1.46
N ALA A 10 5.46 7.86 -1.33
CA ALA A 10 6.05 6.53 -1.45
C ALA A 10 5.74 5.58 -0.30
N ALA A 11 6.07 6.05 0.92
CA ALA A 11 5.81 5.30 2.13
C ALA A 11 4.30 5.25 2.41
N PHE A 12 3.53 6.27 1.99
CA PHE A 12 2.07 6.30 2.05
C PHE A 12 1.43 5.31 1.10
N ALA A 13 1.85 5.25 -0.17
CA ALA A 13 1.39 4.20 -1.09
C ALA A 13 1.75 2.81 -0.55
N PHE A 14 2.97 2.64 -0.01
CA PHE A 14 3.41 1.38 0.59
C PHE A 14 2.60 0.99 1.83
N ALA A 15 2.41 1.88 2.81
CA ALA A 15 1.62 1.62 4.01
C ALA A 15 0.12 1.43 3.71
N LEU A 16 -0.42 2.15 2.71
CA LEU A 16 -1.78 1.93 2.22
C LEU A 16 -1.93 0.57 1.54
N LEU A 17 -0.96 0.17 0.70
CA LEU A 17 -0.98 -1.10 0.00
C LEU A 17 -0.76 -2.28 0.95
N THR A 18 0.17 -2.19 1.92
CA THR A 18 0.44 -3.28 2.88
C THR A 18 -0.66 -3.41 3.93
N SER A 19 -1.23 -2.31 4.42
CA SER A 19 -2.36 -2.35 5.35
C SER A 19 -3.59 -3.03 4.74
N GLN A 20 -3.78 -3.00 3.42
CA GLN A 20 -4.87 -3.68 2.72
C GLN A 20 -4.58 -5.18 2.56
N VAL A 21 -3.35 -5.55 2.16
CA VAL A 21 -2.98 -6.98 1.97
C VAL A 21 -3.08 -7.78 3.27
N GLU A 22 -2.68 -7.22 4.40
CA GLU A 22 -2.80 -7.91 5.70
C GLU A 22 -4.23 -7.98 6.25
N CYS A 23 -5.12 -7.04 5.88
CA CYS A 23 -6.49 -7.01 6.40
C CYS A 23 -7.42 -8.07 5.78
N PHE A 24 -6.99 -8.73 4.70
CA PHE A 24 -7.83 -9.67 3.94
C PHE A 24 -7.18 -11.04 3.68
N SER A 25 -5.94 -11.26 4.12
CA SER A 25 -5.23 -12.53 3.89
C SER A 25 -5.41 -13.58 5.00
N THR A 26 -6.35 -13.40 5.94
CA THR A 26 -6.70 -14.47 6.90
C THR A 26 -7.47 -15.58 6.17
N PRO A 27 -6.99 -16.83 6.16
CA PRO A 27 -7.76 -17.95 5.64
C PRO A 27 -9.02 -18.10 6.50
N LEU A 28 -10.19 -18.09 5.87
CA LEU A 28 -11.43 -18.47 6.54
C LEU A 28 -11.25 -19.91 7.10
N PRO A 29 -11.49 -20.15 8.40
CA PRO A 29 -11.46 -21.51 8.92
C PRO A 29 -12.53 -22.34 8.21
N GLY A 30 -12.09 -23.50 7.69
CA GLY A 30 -12.91 -24.41 6.89
C GLY A 30 -14.18 -24.83 7.62
N ILE A 31 -15.32 -24.47 7.04
CA ILE A 31 -16.61 -25.01 7.44
C ILE A 31 -16.79 -26.33 6.70
N ASP A 32 -16.55 -27.43 7.41
CA ASP A 32 -17.00 -28.76 7.01
C ASP A 32 -18.54 -28.76 6.92
N ARG A 33 -19.08 -28.87 5.71
CA ARG A 33 -20.49 -29.12 5.46
C ARG A 33 -20.69 -30.54 4.98
N THR A 34 -20.85 -31.46 5.92
CA THR A 34 -21.60 -32.71 5.70
C THR A 34 -23.02 -32.48 6.20
N HIS A 35 -23.99 -32.39 5.30
CA HIS A 35 -25.36 -32.87 5.56
C HIS A 35 -26.15 -32.99 4.25
N THR A 36 -26.34 -34.24 3.86
CA THR A 36 -27.35 -34.74 2.94
C THR A 36 -28.76 -34.41 3.44
N SER A 37 -29.63 -33.91 2.57
CA SER A 37 -31.07 -34.24 2.59
C SER A 37 -31.70 -33.96 1.24
N SER A 38 -32.29 -35.02 0.70
CA SER A 38 -33.19 -35.11 -0.45
C SER A 38 -34.48 -34.31 -0.26
N ILE A 39 -35.09 -33.83 -1.35
CA ILE A 39 -36.53 -34.00 -1.67
C ILE A 39 -36.81 -33.71 -3.16
N VAL A 40 -37.37 -34.74 -3.78
CA VAL A 40 -38.29 -34.95 -4.92
C VAL A 40 -38.87 -33.75 -5.72
N SER A 41 -38.65 -33.86 -7.04
CA SER A 41 -39.46 -33.58 -8.26
C SER A 41 -40.79 -32.81 -8.22
N ASN A 42 -40.99 -31.88 -9.17
CA ASN A 42 -41.85 -32.10 -10.37
C ASN A 42 -41.96 -30.90 -11.35
N ASN A 43 -42.24 -31.26 -12.61
CA ASN A 43 -42.84 -30.49 -13.73
C ASN A 43 -41.96 -29.97 -14.91
N SER A 44 -41.75 -30.91 -15.82
CA SER A 44 -41.88 -30.95 -17.30
C SER A 44 -42.57 -29.82 -18.12
N TYR A 45 -42.13 -29.77 -19.40
CA TYR A 45 -42.66 -29.19 -20.66
C TYR A 45 -42.29 -27.72 -20.98
N HIS A 46 -41.82 -27.29 -22.18
CA HIS A 46 -41.88 -27.82 -23.56
C HIS A 46 -40.72 -27.31 -24.47
N HIS A 47 -40.47 -28.08 -25.54
CA HIS A 47 -39.56 -27.93 -26.70
C HIS A 47 -39.66 -26.65 -27.59
N ALA A 48 -38.54 -26.27 -28.22
CA ALA A 48 -38.33 -26.17 -29.70
C ALA A 48 -36.83 -25.93 -30.01
N ASN A 49 -36.06 -26.93 -30.49
CA ASN A 49 -35.70 -27.19 -31.90
C ASN A 49 -35.03 -26.03 -32.67
N ASN A 50 -33.73 -26.14 -32.95
CA ASN A 50 -33.25 -26.00 -34.33
C ASN A 50 -31.95 -26.81 -34.57
N LYS A 51 -32.00 -27.69 -35.58
CA LYS A 51 -30.90 -28.49 -36.11
C LYS A 51 -30.17 -27.67 -37.18
N HIS A 52 -28.86 -27.87 -37.34
CA HIS A 52 -28.25 -28.16 -38.64
C HIS A 52 -26.90 -28.88 -38.43
N SER A 53 -26.58 -29.73 -39.39
CA SER A 53 -25.69 -30.90 -39.29
C SER A 53 -24.56 -30.81 -40.32
N ILE A 54 -23.40 -31.39 -39.97
CA ILE A 54 -22.47 -32.16 -40.83
C ILE A 54 -21.65 -31.32 -41.85
N THR A 55 -20.31 -31.36 -41.89
CA THR A 55 -19.54 -32.45 -42.55
C THR A 55 -18.05 -32.40 -42.19
N THR A 56 -17.51 -33.62 -42.01
CA THR A 56 -16.13 -34.09 -41.79
C THR A 56 -15.15 -33.90 -42.96
N ALA A 57 -13.84 -33.83 -42.66
CA ALA A 57 -12.79 -34.41 -43.50
C ALA A 57 -11.60 -34.91 -42.66
N THR A 58 -11.34 -36.21 -42.80
CA THR A 58 -10.24 -37.04 -42.27
C THR A 58 -9.04 -37.02 -43.24
N THR A 59 -7.80 -37.27 -42.77
CA THR A 59 -6.69 -38.10 -43.37
C THR A 59 -5.40 -37.84 -42.53
N LEU A 60 -5.00 -38.70 -41.58
CA LEU A 60 -4.11 -39.87 -41.64
C LEU A 60 -2.71 -39.64 -42.26
N TYR A 61 -1.65 -39.80 -41.46
CA TYR A 61 -0.58 -40.78 -41.71
C TYR A 61 0.15 -41.13 -40.40
N SER A 62 0.40 -42.43 -40.24
CA SER A 62 1.11 -43.12 -39.16
C SER A 62 2.40 -43.70 -39.75
N THR A 63 3.48 -43.80 -38.97
CA THR A 63 4.35 -45.00 -38.94
C THR A 63 5.34 -44.92 -37.77
N ALA A 64 5.52 -46.08 -37.15
CA ALA A 64 6.31 -46.38 -35.96
C ALA A 64 7.83 -46.50 -36.21
N SER A 65 8.63 -46.43 -35.15
CA SER A 65 9.75 -47.38 -34.90
C SER A 65 10.17 -47.33 -33.44
N GLU A 66 10.40 -48.52 -32.90
CA GLU A 66 10.92 -48.82 -31.57
C GLU A 66 12.43 -48.52 -31.49
N ASP A 67 12.94 -48.26 -30.28
CA ASP A 67 13.88 -49.14 -29.57
C ASP A 67 14.94 -48.37 -28.73
N SER A 68 15.20 -48.93 -27.54
CA SER A 68 16.47 -48.89 -26.79
C SER A 68 16.89 -47.67 -25.93
N SER A 69 16.61 -47.86 -24.62
CA SER A 69 17.58 -48.09 -23.52
C SER A 69 18.36 -46.96 -22.80
N SER A 70 18.40 -47.14 -21.48
CA SER A 70 19.34 -46.66 -20.45
C SER A 70 19.11 -45.28 -19.80
N ALA A 71 18.46 -45.30 -18.64
CA ALA A 71 18.45 -44.21 -17.65
C ALA A 71 19.48 -44.49 -16.54
N PRO A 72 20.30 -43.51 -16.12
CA PRO A 72 21.08 -43.57 -14.88
C PRO A 72 20.36 -42.83 -13.72
N PRO A 73 20.80 -43.03 -12.46
CA PRO A 73 19.92 -43.02 -11.30
C PRO A 73 19.63 -41.63 -10.75
N SER A 74 18.42 -41.49 -10.22
CA SER A 74 17.94 -40.37 -9.42
C SER A 74 18.75 -40.20 -8.14
N SER A 75 19.61 -39.18 -8.09
CA SER A 75 20.19 -38.67 -6.86
C SER A 75 19.13 -37.87 -6.09
N SER A 76 18.64 -38.46 -5.00
CA SER A 76 17.77 -37.81 -4.01
C SER A 76 18.55 -36.71 -3.29
N SER A 77 18.50 -35.50 -3.82
CA SER A 77 18.90 -34.27 -3.14
C SER A 77 17.79 -33.88 -2.17
N SER A 78 17.95 -34.24 -0.90
CA SER A 78 17.17 -33.67 0.20
C SER A 78 17.50 -32.18 0.34
N THR A 79 16.75 -31.33 -0.35
CA THR A 79 16.71 -29.90 -0.06
C THR A 79 16.14 -29.72 1.35
N PRO A 80 16.83 -29.04 2.26
CA PRO A 80 16.25 -28.68 3.55
C PRO A 80 15.06 -27.75 3.27
N GLU A 81 13.88 -28.21 3.66
CA GLU A 81 12.66 -27.42 3.74
C GLU A 81 12.92 -26.34 4.81
N MET A 82 13.51 -25.21 4.40
CA MET A 82 13.54 -24.01 5.23
C MET A 82 12.09 -23.59 5.42
N THR A 83 11.58 -23.77 6.63
CA THR A 83 10.27 -23.28 7.03
C THR A 83 10.22 -21.77 6.77
N GLU A 84 9.10 -21.30 6.22
CA GLU A 84 8.82 -19.92 5.82
C GLU A 84 9.12 -18.89 6.93
N MET A 85 9.01 -19.30 8.20
CA MET A 85 9.42 -18.55 9.38
C MET A 85 10.94 -18.29 9.49
N ASP A 86 11.79 -19.25 9.10
CA ASP A 86 13.25 -19.14 9.24
C ASP A 86 13.86 -18.24 8.17
N ALA A 87 13.21 -18.14 7.00
CA ALA A 87 13.61 -17.21 5.94
C ALA A 87 13.29 -15.75 6.30
N ALA A 88 12.21 -15.50 7.05
CA ALA A 88 11.84 -14.16 7.51
C ALA A 88 12.76 -13.62 8.63
N GLN A 89 13.48 -14.51 9.33
CA GLN A 89 14.21 -14.15 10.55
C GLN A 89 15.66 -13.72 10.32
N LYS A 90 16.24 -14.01 9.14
CA LYS A 90 17.54 -13.45 8.74
C LYS A 90 17.33 -12.19 7.92
N ARG A 91 16.88 -11.11 8.57
CA ARG A 91 17.06 -9.78 8.00
C ARG A 91 18.56 -9.52 7.90
N GLU A 92 19.08 -9.52 6.68
CA GLU A 92 20.47 -9.14 6.41
C GLU A 92 20.68 -7.72 6.96
N THR A 93 21.76 -7.52 7.72
CA THR A 93 22.10 -6.19 8.23
C THR A 93 22.29 -5.24 7.05
N PRO A 94 21.56 -4.12 6.98
CA PRO A 94 21.70 -3.19 5.86
C PRO A 94 23.13 -2.67 5.78
N THR A 95 23.75 -2.74 4.60
CA THR A 95 25.07 -2.17 4.38
C THR A 95 24.99 -0.64 4.36
N LEU A 96 25.73 0.02 5.24
CA LEU A 96 25.81 1.48 5.29
C LEU A 96 26.78 2.01 4.24
N THR A 97 26.33 3.01 3.47
CA THR A 97 27.20 3.72 2.54
C THR A 97 28.10 4.73 3.28
N PRO A 98 29.21 5.19 2.68
CA PRO A 98 30.04 6.25 3.29
C PRO A 98 29.26 7.54 3.58
N GLU A 99 28.25 7.86 2.77
CA GLU A 99 27.38 9.02 2.98
C GLU A 99 26.52 8.85 4.25
N ASP A 100 26.00 7.64 4.49
CA ASP A 100 25.23 7.33 5.70
C ASP A 100 26.11 7.49 6.95
N LYS A 101 27.32 6.92 6.93
CA LYS A 101 28.29 7.04 8.03
C LYS A 101 28.65 8.50 8.30
N LEU A 102 28.91 9.28 7.25
CA LEU A 102 29.19 10.71 7.37
C LEU A 102 28.01 11.48 7.95
N PHE A 103 26.78 11.18 7.53
CA PHE A 103 25.57 11.80 8.07
C PHE A 103 25.43 11.54 9.58
N ILE A 104 25.61 10.29 10.00
CA ILE A 104 25.56 9.89 11.42
C ILE A 104 26.58 10.66 12.24
N THR A 105 27.85 10.62 11.81
CA THR A 105 28.94 11.30 12.52
C THR A 105 28.74 12.81 12.52
N THR A 106 28.23 13.40 11.44
CA THR A 106 27.98 14.85 11.35
C THR A 106 26.90 15.28 12.35
N ILE A 107 25.78 14.55 12.43
CA ILE A 107 24.72 14.87 13.40
C ILE A 107 25.23 14.66 14.83
N TYR A 108 25.83 13.51 15.11
CA TYR A 108 26.29 13.18 16.47
C TYR A 108 27.34 14.16 16.99
N THR A 109 28.33 14.49 16.17
CA THR A 109 29.39 15.45 16.54
C THR A 109 28.85 16.88 16.60
N GLY A 110 27.97 17.26 15.67
CA GLY A 110 27.33 18.58 15.65
C GLY A 110 26.45 18.86 16.87
N THR A 111 25.87 17.82 17.47
CA THR A 111 25.08 17.92 18.72
C THR A 111 25.90 17.65 19.97
N ALA A 112 27.20 17.34 19.84
CA ALA A 112 28.07 16.92 20.93
C ALA A 112 27.48 15.78 21.78
N GLY A 113 26.72 14.87 21.15
CA GLY A 113 26.01 13.78 21.83
C GLY A 113 24.80 14.22 22.68
N ASN A 114 24.34 15.47 22.58
CA ASN A 114 23.11 15.91 23.23
C ASN A 114 21.89 15.27 22.56
N VAL A 115 21.13 14.49 23.35
CA VAL A 115 19.98 13.71 22.86
C VAL A 115 18.89 14.60 22.26
N GLU A 116 18.49 15.68 22.94
CA GLU A 116 17.42 16.58 22.46
C GLU A 116 17.81 17.29 21.15
N ALA A 117 19.05 17.76 21.02
CA ALA A 117 19.54 18.36 19.78
C ALA A 117 19.62 17.33 18.64
N MET A 118 19.91 16.07 18.97
CA MET A 118 19.93 14.95 18.02
C MET A 118 18.52 14.59 17.56
N GLU A 119 17.55 14.49 18.47
CA GLU A 119 16.14 14.29 18.16
C GLU A 119 15.61 15.38 17.23
N ASN A 120 15.90 16.65 17.52
CA ASN A 120 15.51 17.77 16.65
C ASN A 120 16.16 17.67 15.26
N SER A 121 17.44 17.29 15.19
CA SER A 121 18.16 17.12 13.92
C SER A 121 17.61 15.95 13.12
N ILE A 122 17.29 14.82 13.78
CA ILE A 122 16.67 13.67 13.15
C ILE A 122 15.25 14.03 12.68
N ALA A 123 14.43 14.66 13.51
CA ALA A 123 13.07 15.06 13.14
C ALA A 123 13.04 15.97 11.92
N ALA A 124 14.01 16.89 11.79
CA ALA A 124 14.15 17.77 10.63
C ALA A 124 14.63 17.05 9.37
N ASN A 125 15.34 15.94 9.50
CA ASN A 125 15.91 15.19 8.37
C ASN A 125 15.17 13.88 8.06
N LEU A 126 14.24 13.45 8.90
CA LEU A 126 13.60 12.13 8.83
C LEU A 126 12.95 11.86 7.47
N GLU A 127 12.37 12.89 6.84
CA GLU A 127 11.75 12.78 5.53
C GLU A 127 12.74 12.49 4.39
N ASN A 128 14.01 12.85 4.59
CA ASN A 128 15.09 12.71 3.62
C ASN A 128 16.05 11.56 3.97
N MET A 129 15.83 10.87 5.10
CA MET A 129 16.68 9.75 5.51
C MET A 129 16.47 8.56 4.56
N PRO A 130 17.55 7.95 4.04
CA PRO A 130 17.44 6.71 3.27
C PRO A 130 16.77 5.62 4.12
N PRO A 131 15.80 4.85 3.58
CA PRO A 131 15.14 3.79 4.34
C PRO A 131 16.12 2.78 4.95
N ARG A 132 17.22 2.48 4.25
CA ARG A 132 18.29 1.58 4.74
C ARG A 132 18.92 2.08 6.05
N LEU A 133 19.07 3.40 6.18
CA LEU A 133 19.65 4.03 7.35
C LEU A 133 18.67 4.01 8.52
N VAL A 134 17.38 4.26 8.25
CA VAL A 134 16.32 4.14 9.28
C VAL A 134 16.29 2.72 9.85
N VAL A 135 16.29 1.70 8.98
CA VAL A 135 16.31 0.29 9.41
C VAL A 135 17.59 -0.03 10.18
N ALA A 136 18.76 0.42 9.70
CA ALA A 136 20.02 0.21 10.40
C ALA A 136 20.04 0.81 11.82
N LEU A 137 19.54 2.04 11.98
CA LEU A 137 19.45 2.72 13.27
C LEU A 137 18.47 2.00 14.23
N GLN A 138 17.33 1.56 13.73
CA GLN A 138 16.37 0.76 14.51
C GLN A 138 16.99 -0.57 14.97
N MET A 139 17.70 -1.27 14.08
CA MET A 139 18.39 -2.51 14.42
C MET A 139 19.52 -2.31 15.44
N ALA A 140 20.26 -1.20 15.34
CA ALA A 140 21.32 -0.86 16.30
C ALA A 140 20.73 -0.68 17.71
N VAL A 141 19.58 0.00 17.83
CA VAL A 141 18.89 0.18 19.11
C VAL A 141 18.33 -1.12 19.65
N GLU A 142 17.72 -1.95 18.79
CA GLU A 142 17.10 -3.23 19.20
C GLU A 142 18.15 -4.20 19.76
N LYS A 143 19.33 -4.23 19.14
CA LYS A 143 20.43 -5.10 19.55
C LYS A 143 21.30 -4.49 20.65
N GLY A 144 21.25 -3.17 20.83
CA GLY A 144 22.16 -2.42 21.70
C GLY A 144 23.61 -2.39 21.20
N GLU A 145 23.85 -2.85 19.96
CA GLU A 145 25.15 -2.93 19.32
C GLU A 145 24.99 -2.76 17.80
N TRP A 146 26.04 -2.25 17.15
CA TRP A 146 26.12 -2.19 15.68
C TRP A 146 27.41 -2.85 15.20
N LYS A 147 27.25 -3.97 14.49
CA LYS A 147 28.36 -4.71 13.87
C LYS A 147 28.27 -4.56 12.36
N ASP A 148 29.20 -3.81 11.79
CA ASP A 148 29.33 -3.73 10.34
C ASP A 148 29.78 -5.10 9.80
N VAL A 149 29.20 -5.54 8.69
CA VAL A 149 29.40 -6.90 8.14
C VAL A 149 30.85 -7.07 7.66
N ASP A 150 31.50 -5.98 7.26
CA ASP A 150 32.82 -5.97 6.65
C ASP A 150 33.95 -5.64 7.63
N ASP A 151 33.65 -5.17 8.84
CA ASP A 151 34.66 -4.72 9.80
C ASP A 151 34.81 -5.70 10.97
N THR A 152 35.77 -6.62 10.82
CA THR A 152 36.17 -7.54 11.90
C THR A 152 37.25 -6.95 12.82
N THR A 153 37.67 -5.71 12.57
CA THR A 153 38.74 -5.07 13.35
C THR A 153 38.15 -4.24 14.47
N GLU A 154 38.36 -4.66 15.72
CA GLU A 154 38.00 -3.91 16.92
C GLU A 154 38.92 -2.68 17.10
N THR A 155 38.76 -1.68 16.24
CA THR A 155 39.44 -0.39 16.37
C THR A 155 38.65 0.53 17.31
N ASP A 156 39.34 1.48 17.96
CA ASP A 156 38.69 2.47 18.82
C ASP A 156 37.69 3.34 18.02
N ASP A 157 38.00 3.63 16.76
CA ASP A 157 37.11 4.38 15.84
C ASP A 157 35.82 3.60 15.54
N ALA A 158 35.91 2.27 15.37
CA ALA A 158 34.73 1.42 15.15
C ALA A 158 33.82 1.39 16.40
N LYS A 159 34.40 1.31 17.59
CA LYS A 159 33.65 1.36 18.87
C LYS A 159 32.97 2.71 19.09
N GLU A 160 33.63 3.81 18.73
CA GLU A 160 33.03 5.13 18.81
C GLU A 160 31.88 5.28 17.80
N PHE A 161 32.05 4.80 16.56
CA PHE A 161 30.98 4.83 15.56
C PHE A 161 29.78 3.95 15.97
N GLU A 162 30.02 2.78 16.54
CA GLU A 162 28.96 1.93 17.11
C GLU A 162 28.15 2.68 18.17
N LYS A 163 28.82 3.39 19.09
CA LYS A 163 28.16 4.22 20.09
C LYS A 163 27.34 5.36 19.46
N GLN A 164 27.82 5.96 18.37
CA GLN A 164 27.06 6.96 17.60
C GLN A 164 25.80 6.36 16.99
N MET A 165 25.90 5.17 16.41
CA MET A 165 24.76 4.43 15.82
C MET A 165 23.68 4.13 16.84
N VAL A 166 24.05 3.59 18.01
CA VAL A 166 23.09 3.26 19.07
C VAL A 166 22.41 4.53 19.59
N ALA A 167 23.17 5.59 19.88
CA ALA A 167 22.61 6.85 20.37
C ALA A 167 21.68 7.53 19.34
N MET A 168 22.03 7.50 18.06
CA MET A 168 21.15 7.98 17.00
C MET A 168 19.90 7.11 16.82
N GLY A 169 20.03 5.79 17.03
CA GLY A 169 18.90 4.88 17.07
C GLY A 169 17.93 5.21 18.20
N GLU A 170 18.42 5.51 19.40
CA GLU A 170 17.60 5.91 20.55
C GLU A 170 16.87 7.23 20.28
N ALA A 171 17.58 8.23 19.76
CA ALA A 171 16.99 9.51 19.39
C ALA A 171 15.94 9.35 18.27
N LEU A 172 16.20 8.49 17.27
CA LEU A 172 15.21 8.17 16.24
C LEU A 172 13.97 7.51 16.83
N GLN A 173 14.13 6.53 17.74
CA GLN A 173 13.01 5.85 18.38
C GLN A 173 12.14 6.84 19.17
N ASN A 174 12.76 7.74 19.94
CA ASN A 174 12.04 8.80 20.66
C ASN A 174 11.24 9.70 19.71
N VAL A 175 11.83 10.12 18.58
CA VAL A 175 11.12 10.93 17.57
C VAL A 175 9.92 10.17 17.00
N LEU A 176 10.07 8.89 16.69
CA LEU A 176 8.97 8.04 16.19
C LEU A 176 7.87 7.86 17.24
N ASP A 177 8.23 7.67 18.51
CA ASP A 177 7.27 7.52 19.61
C ASP A 177 6.48 8.79 19.89
N VAL A 178 7.14 9.96 19.84
CA VAL A 178 6.50 11.28 19.94
C VAL A 178 5.52 11.48 18.79
N ARG A 179 5.90 11.13 17.56
CA ARG A 179 5.02 11.20 16.38
C ARG A 179 3.81 10.27 16.51
N LEU A 180 4.00 9.03 16.93
CA LEU A 180 2.90 8.08 17.22
C LEU A 180 1.97 8.60 18.31
N ARG A 181 2.50 9.25 19.35
CA ARG A 181 1.69 9.91 20.39
C ARG A 181 0.86 11.05 19.81
N GLY A 182 1.45 11.91 18.99
CA GLY A 182 0.72 12.97 18.28
C GLY A 182 -0.40 12.41 17.39
N GLY A 183 -0.15 11.29 16.71
CA GLY A 183 -1.18 10.57 15.95
C GLY A 183 -2.34 10.06 16.81
N ARG A 184 -2.06 9.53 18.02
CA ARG A 184 -3.10 9.13 18.99
C ARG A 184 -3.91 10.31 19.50
N GLU A 185 -3.25 11.40 19.86
CA GLU A 185 -3.91 12.63 20.34
C GLU A 185 -4.82 13.22 19.26
N LEU A 186 -4.35 13.29 18.01
CA LEU A 186 -5.16 13.76 16.89
C LEU A 186 -6.37 12.85 16.63
N LEU A 187 -6.18 11.53 16.65
CA LEU A 187 -7.31 10.61 16.47
C LEU A 187 -8.34 10.76 17.59
N ALA A 188 -7.89 10.91 18.85
CA ALA A 188 -8.76 11.17 19.98
C ALA A 188 -9.54 12.49 19.80
N GLU A 189 -8.88 13.56 19.35
CA GLU A 189 -9.54 14.84 19.04
C GLU A 189 -10.62 14.67 17.96
N LEU A 190 -10.34 13.92 16.90
CA LEU A 190 -11.30 13.65 15.83
C LEU A 190 -12.49 12.83 16.31
N LEU A 191 -12.27 11.79 17.11
CA LEU A 191 -13.34 10.95 17.68
C LEU A 191 -14.20 11.72 18.68
N ASN A 192 -13.60 12.60 19.48
CA ASN A 192 -14.30 13.42 20.48
C ASN A 192 -14.99 14.66 19.87
N SER A 193 -14.90 14.86 18.55
CA SER A 193 -15.51 16.02 17.89
C SER A 193 -17.05 16.03 17.95
N GLY A 194 -17.69 14.87 18.13
CA GLY A 194 -19.13 14.68 18.33
C GLY A 194 -20.02 14.95 17.10
N GLU A 195 -19.56 15.77 16.15
CA GLU A 195 -20.30 16.14 14.94
C GLU A 195 -19.47 15.91 13.67
N ILE A 196 -20.06 15.23 12.68
CA ILE A 196 -19.40 14.92 11.40
C ILE A 196 -18.88 16.18 10.70
N ARG A 197 -19.63 17.29 10.73
CA ARG A 197 -19.20 18.55 10.10
C ARG A 197 -17.95 19.14 10.77
N LYS A 198 -17.87 19.06 12.10
CA LYS A 198 -16.71 19.52 12.86
C LYS A 198 -15.51 18.60 12.61
N LEU A 199 -15.74 17.30 12.56
CA LEU A 199 -14.76 16.28 12.18
C LEU A 199 -14.14 16.58 10.81
N ASP A 200 -14.94 16.77 9.76
CA ASP A 200 -14.44 17.06 8.41
C ASP A 200 -13.62 18.37 8.37
N SER A 201 -14.06 19.39 9.11
CA SER A 201 -13.31 20.64 9.26
C SER A 201 -11.98 20.45 9.97
N LEU A 202 -11.92 19.61 11.00
CA LEU A 202 -10.68 19.29 11.73
C LEU A 202 -9.72 18.46 10.86
N ILE A 203 -10.23 17.52 10.07
CA ILE A 203 -9.43 16.77 9.09
C ILE A 203 -8.83 17.73 8.06
N GLY A 204 -9.64 18.60 7.47
CA GLY A 204 -9.18 19.59 6.50
C GLY A 204 -8.15 20.57 7.07
N LYS A 205 -8.27 20.95 8.35
CA LYS A 205 -7.26 21.75 9.04
C LYS A 205 -5.98 20.95 9.29
N SER A 206 -6.09 19.74 9.81
CA SER A 206 -4.95 18.86 10.12
C SER A 206 -4.16 18.48 8.87
N ALA A 207 -4.83 18.32 7.73
CA ALA A 207 -4.19 18.12 6.43
C ALA A 207 -3.32 19.32 6.04
N LYS A 208 -3.86 20.54 6.17
CA LYS A 208 -3.13 21.79 5.88
C LYS A 208 -1.95 22.01 6.84
N ASP A 209 -2.11 21.62 8.09
CA ASP A 209 -1.09 21.72 9.13
C ASP A 209 -0.02 20.61 9.01
N GLY A 210 -0.16 19.67 8.07
CA GLY A 210 0.78 18.56 7.88
C GLY A 210 0.73 17.50 8.99
N LYS A 211 -0.34 17.48 9.80
CA LYS A 211 -0.51 16.55 10.92
C LYS A 211 -1.06 15.18 10.51
N LEU A 212 -1.57 15.04 9.28
CA LEU A 212 -1.99 13.76 8.71
C LEU A 212 -0.78 13.00 8.17
N ASP A 213 0.11 12.60 9.08
CA ASP A 213 1.36 11.91 8.76
C ASP A 213 1.24 10.39 8.92
N MET A 214 2.35 9.68 8.65
CA MET A 214 2.39 8.22 8.71
C MET A 214 2.00 7.67 10.09
N SER A 215 2.44 8.31 11.17
CA SER A 215 2.09 7.92 12.53
C SER A 215 0.59 7.98 12.77
N PHE A 216 -0.08 9.03 12.29
CA PHE A 216 -1.53 9.13 12.40
C PHE A 216 -2.23 7.97 11.69
N PHE A 217 -1.85 7.65 10.44
CA PHE A 217 -2.48 6.55 9.70
C PHE A 217 -2.19 5.18 10.31
N SER A 218 -0.99 4.93 10.83
CA SER A 218 -0.68 3.70 11.56
C SER A 218 -1.58 3.52 12.77
N VAL A 219 -1.78 4.58 13.56
CA VAL A 219 -2.69 4.58 14.72
C VAL A 219 -4.13 4.34 14.26
N LEU A 220 -4.58 5.04 13.22
CA LEU A 220 -5.93 4.89 12.66
C LEU A 220 -6.21 3.47 12.18
N SER A 221 -5.30 2.88 11.39
CA SER A 221 -5.43 1.50 10.90
C SER A 221 -5.48 0.48 12.04
N MET A 222 -4.66 0.65 13.08
CA MET A 222 -4.70 -0.21 14.27
C MET A 222 -6.06 -0.13 14.98
N ASN A 223 -6.61 1.08 15.14
CA ASN A 223 -7.92 1.29 15.74
C ASN A 223 -9.06 0.72 14.89
N MET A 224 -8.97 0.80 13.56
CA MET A 224 -9.95 0.19 12.66
C MET A 224 -9.95 -1.34 12.76
N ARG A 225 -8.77 -1.95 12.84
CA ARG A 225 -8.62 -3.40 13.00
C ARG A 225 -9.21 -3.87 14.34
N ASP A 226 -8.89 -3.16 15.41
CA ASP A 226 -9.44 -3.38 16.75
C ASP A 226 -10.98 -3.28 16.75
N ALA A 227 -11.54 -2.19 16.18
CA ALA A 227 -12.98 -2.03 16.05
C ALA A 227 -13.66 -3.14 15.22
N LYS A 228 -13.00 -3.64 14.17
CA LYS A 228 -13.49 -4.76 13.35
C LYS A 228 -13.52 -6.07 14.14
N MET A 229 -12.51 -6.34 14.95
CA MET A 229 -12.46 -7.53 15.80
C MET A 229 -13.53 -7.49 16.90
N SER A 230 -13.73 -6.34 17.54
CA SER A 230 -14.77 -6.16 18.56
C SER A 230 -16.20 -6.28 17.99
N ALA A 231 -16.42 -5.90 16.73
CA ALA A 231 -17.73 -5.96 16.08
C ALA A 231 -18.14 -7.37 15.58
N GLY A 232 -17.19 -8.30 15.46
CA GLY A 232 -17.42 -9.66 14.94
C GLY A 232 -17.52 -10.76 16.00
N GLY A 233 -17.39 -10.43 17.28
CA GLY A 233 -17.51 -11.37 18.39
C GLY A 233 -18.95 -11.50 18.87
N ASP A 234 -19.68 -12.48 18.36
CA ASP A 234 -20.98 -12.88 18.90
C ASP A 234 -20.81 -13.42 20.34
N GLY A 235 -21.23 -12.63 21.34
CA GLY A 235 -21.98 -13.16 22.48
C GLY A 235 -21.26 -13.57 23.77
N GLU A 236 -20.13 -12.97 24.15
CA GLU A 236 -19.68 -13.08 25.54
C GLU A 236 -19.16 -11.73 26.07
N ASP A 237 -19.73 -11.35 27.21
CA ASP A 237 -19.57 -10.11 27.97
C ASP A 237 -18.11 -9.93 28.46
N VAL A 238 -17.21 -9.67 27.52
CA VAL A 238 -15.86 -9.20 27.81
C VAL A 238 -15.80 -7.74 27.39
N SER A 239 -16.06 -6.87 28.36
CA SER A 239 -15.69 -5.45 28.35
C SER A 239 -14.18 -5.31 28.13
N LEU A 240 -13.71 -5.55 26.90
CA LEU A 240 -12.42 -5.10 26.41
C LEU A 240 -12.62 -3.71 25.83
N THR A 241 -12.78 -2.73 26.71
CA THR A 241 -12.16 -1.42 26.47
C THR A 241 -10.96 -1.31 27.41
N PRO A 242 -9.83 -0.70 27.00
CA PRO A 242 -9.67 0.17 25.83
C PRO A 242 -8.43 -0.13 24.98
N THR A 243 -8.52 -0.09 23.65
CA THR A 243 -7.32 0.17 22.83
C THR A 243 -7.25 1.64 22.43
N LEU A 244 -6.77 2.42 23.38
CA LEU A 244 -6.05 3.71 23.23
C LEU A 244 -4.54 3.48 23.48
N ALA A 245 -4.05 2.25 23.27
CA ALA A 245 -2.80 1.70 23.82
C ALA A 245 -1.61 2.67 23.73
N GLN A 246 -1.04 3.17 24.83
CA GLN A 246 -1.25 2.82 26.24
C GLN A 246 -1.18 4.11 27.08
N GLY A 247 -2.35 4.66 27.42
CA GLY A 247 -2.46 5.87 28.24
C GLY A 247 -3.91 6.37 28.30
N GLU A 248 -4.57 5.99 29.40
CA GLU A 248 -5.82 6.54 29.95
C GLU A 248 -7.13 6.30 29.18
N GLY A 249 -8.09 5.69 29.90
CA GLY A 249 -9.40 5.30 29.38
C GLY A 249 -10.24 6.51 29.00
N GLN A 250 -10.94 6.41 27.88
CA GLN A 250 -12.03 7.31 27.53
C GLN A 250 -13.17 7.13 28.54
N GLU A 251 -13.63 8.21 29.16
CA GLU A 251 -14.94 8.26 29.80
C GLU A 251 -16.01 7.92 28.75
N GLU A 252 -16.93 7.02 29.11
CA GLU A 252 -18.17 6.83 28.34
C GLU A 252 -18.86 8.20 28.22
N VAL A 253 -18.94 8.71 27.00
CA VAL A 253 -19.71 9.93 26.71
C VAL A 253 -21.18 9.59 26.94
N SER A 254 -21.69 9.90 28.13
CA SER A 254 -23.12 9.80 28.41
C SER A 254 -23.83 10.82 27.51
N GLY A 255 -24.46 10.33 26.44
CA GLY A 255 -25.36 11.13 25.63
C GLY A 255 -26.48 11.69 26.51
N GLU A 256 -26.74 12.98 26.36
CA GLU A 256 -27.85 13.70 26.97
C GLU A 256 -29.16 12.92 26.75
N GLU A 257 -29.85 12.62 27.85
CA GLU A 257 -31.01 11.71 27.89
C GLU A 257 -32.11 12.14 26.91
N GLY A 258 -32.49 11.25 25.98
CA GLY A 258 -33.81 11.33 25.35
C GLY A 258 -33.90 11.08 23.84
N GLN A 259 -32.83 10.75 23.15
CA GLN A 259 -32.89 10.40 21.72
C GLN A 259 -32.27 9.02 21.49
N PRO A 260 -32.96 8.09 20.78
CA PRO A 260 -32.37 6.80 20.46
C PRO A 260 -31.17 7.06 19.54
N THR A 261 -29.97 7.05 20.12
CA THR A 261 -28.72 7.14 19.39
C THR A 261 -28.60 5.89 18.53
N THR A 262 -29.12 5.96 17.32
CA THR A 262 -28.53 5.26 16.17
C THR A 262 -27.19 5.93 15.89
N GLY A 263 -26.29 5.90 16.88
CA GLY A 263 -24.94 6.41 16.79
C GLY A 263 -24.20 5.57 15.76
N ALA A 264 -23.48 6.22 14.85
CA ALA A 264 -22.59 5.53 13.95
C ALA A 264 -21.65 4.63 14.78
N ASN A 265 -21.55 3.36 14.40
CA ASN A 265 -20.63 2.42 15.06
C ASN A 265 -19.21 3.01 14.98
N ARG A 266 -18.38 2.87 16.02
CA ARG A 266 -16.98 3.30 16.03
C ARG A 266 -16.24 2.93 14.75
N LEU A 267 -16.47 1.73 14.22
CA LEU A 267 -15.89 1.30 12.94
C LEU A 267 -16.32 2.20 11.76
N GLN A 268 -17.59 2.59 11.69
CA GLN A 268 -18.10 3.50 10.64
C GLN A 268 -17.49 4.89 10.76
N ILE A 269 -17.31 5.41 11.98
CA ILE A 269 -16.66 6.70 12.22
C ILE A 269 -15.19 6.65 11.80
N LEU A 270 -14.46 5.59 12.18
CA LEU A 270 -13.07 5.41 11.79
C LEU A 270 -12.90 5.24 10.27
N GLN A 271 -13.81 4.51 9.61
CA GLN A 271 -13.85 4.41 8.14
C GLN A 271 -14.11 5.75 7.47
N HIS A 272 -15.02 6.57 8.04
CA HIS A 272 -15.27 7.93 7.57
C HIS A 272 -14.03 8.81 7.71
N ILE A 273 -13.38 8.81 8.88
CA ILE A 273 -12.12 9.54 9.12
C ILE A 273 -11.06 9.12 8.11
N TYR A 274 -10.85 7.82 7.94
CA TYR A 274 -9.87 7.27 7.00
C TYR A 274 -10.13 7.76 5.56
N THR A 275 -11.36 7.62 5.09
CA THR A 275 -11.76 8.05 3.74
C THR A 275 -11.57 9.55 3.56
N ARG A 276 -12.01 10.37 4.53
CA ARG A 276 -11.91 11.83 4.44
C ARG A 276 -10.46 12.32 4.50
N CYS A 277 -9.64 11.72 5.34
CA CYS A 277 -8.20 12.01 5.40
C CYS A 277 -7.52 11.70 4.06
N GLN A 278 -7.87 10.58 3.41
CA GLN A 278 -7.36 10.25 2.08
C GLN A 278 -7.78 11.27 1.03
N GLU A 279 -9.04 11.68 1.02
CA GLU A 279 -9.55 12.70 0.09
C GLU A 279 -8.86 14.06 0.26
N GLU A 280 -8.50 14.44 1.48
CA GLU A 280 -7.71 15.66 1.70
C GLU A 280 -6.26 15.51 1.23
N LEU A 281 -5.63 14.36 1.44
CA LEU A 281 -4.27 14.08 0.94
C LEU A 281 -4.21 14.00 -0.59
N GLU A 282 -5.26 13.49 -1.23
CA GLU A 282 -5.33 13.43 -2.70
C GLU A 282 -5.32 14.80 -3.37
N LYS A 283 -5.64 15.87 -2.62
CA LYS A 283 -5.57 17.25 -3.13
C LYS A 283 -4.15 17.80 -3.15
N THR A 284 -3.22 17.20 -2.40
CA THR A 284 -1.83 17.68 -2.29
C THR A 284 -0.87 16.93 -3.19
N VAL A 285 -1.24 15.73 -3.65
CA VAL A 285 -0.46 14.91 -4.57
C VAL A 285 -0.69 15.30 -6.04
N SER A 286 0.24 14.91 -6.91
CA SER A 286 0.06 15.09 -8.36
C SER A 286 -1.19 14.32 -8.86
N PRO A 287 -1.92 14.83 -9.88
CA PRO A 287 -3.13 14.16 -10.39
C PRO A 287 -2.90 12.70 -10.82
N GLY A 288 -1.75 12.41 -11.44
CA GLY A 288 -1.34 11.05 -11.80
C GLY A 288 -1.19 10.14 -10.58
N MET A 289 -0.58 10.64 -9.50
CA MET A 289 -0.43 9.87 -8.26
C MET A 289 -1.75 9.71 -7.52
N GLY A 290 -2.59 10.75 -7.49
CA GLY A 290 -3.94 10.68 -6.93
C GLY A 290 -4.78 9.62 -7.63
N LEU A 291 -4.73 9.56 -8.97
CA LEU A 291 -5.39 8.51 -9.74
C LEU A 291 -4.86 7.12 -9.41
N LEU A 292 -3.54 6.93 -9.39
CA LEU A 292 -2.94 5.62 -9.09
C LEU A 292 -3.36 5.12 -7.70
N ASN A 293 -3.26 5.98 -6.69
CA ASN A 293 -3.67 5.65 -5.31
C ASN A 293 -5.16 5.28 -5.24
N LYS A 294 -6.02 6.00 -5.97
CA LYS A 294 -7.45 5.72 -6.03
C LYS A 294 -7.76 4.37 -6.67
N VAL A 295 -7.08 4.06 -7.78
CA VAL A 295 -7.29 2.82 -8.53
C VAL A 295 -6.74 1.62 -7.77
N LEU A 296 -5.59 1.73 -7.10
CA LEU A 296 -4.99 0.67 -6.29
C LEU A 296 -5.84 0.27 -5.07
N ARG A 297 -6.66 1.18 -4.54
CA ARG A 297 -7.60 0.89 -3.44
C ARG A 297 -8.96 0.38 -3.93
N THR A 298 -9.22 0.40 -5.23
CA THR A 298 -10.47 -0.05 -5.80
C THR A 298 -10.33 -1.51 -6.19
N GLU A 299 -10.86 -2.44 -5.39
CA GLU A 299 -10.71 -3.88 -5.62
C GLU A 299 -11.51 -4.38 -6.84
N ILE A 300 -12.64 -3.74 -7.12
CA ILE A 300 -13.57 -4.15 -8.17
C ILE A 300 -13.06 -3.63 -9.52
N SER A 301 -12.62 -4.55 -10.40
CA SER A 301 -12.04 -4.23 -11.71
C SER A 301 -12.96 -3.38 -12.60
N SER A 302 -14.28 -3.62 -12.60
CA SER A 302 -15.22 -2.79 -13.37
C SER A 302 -15.30 -1.35 -12.87
N ILE A 303 -15.16 -1.13 -11.57
CA ILE A 303 -15.10 0.22 -10.99
C ILE A 303 -13.75 0.88 -11.32
N ARG A 304 -12.65 0.13 -11.27
CA ARG A 304 -11.33 0.63 -11.71
C ARG A 304 -11.34 1.07 -13.17
N ALA A 305 -11.88 0.23 -14.07
CA ALA A 305 -11.99 0.56 -15.48
C ALA A 305 -12.79 1.86 -15.70
N ASN A 306 -13.92 2.02 -15.00
CA ASN A 306 -14.71 3.26 -15.07
C ASN A 306 -13.95 4.48 -14.51
N GLN A 307 -13.17 4.32 -13.44
CA GLN A 307 -12.32 5.39 -12.93
C GLN A 307 -11.24 5.75 -13.94
N LEU A 308 -10.51 4.77 -14.47
CA LEU A 308 -9.48 4.98 -15.47
C LEU A 308 -10.05 5.67 -16.72
N ASP A 309 -11.22 5.25 -17.21
CA ASP A 309 -11.91 5.88 -18.33
C ASP A 309 -12.27 7.33 -18.01
N HIS A 310 -12.81 7.59 -16.83
CA HIS A 310 -13.15 8.93 -16.39
C HIS A 310 -11.94 9.86 -16.33
N TYR A 311 -10.77 9.39 -15.91
CA TYR A 311 -9.60 10.26 -15.74
C TYR A 311 -8.69 10.34 -16.98
N LEU A 312 -8.46 9.22 -17.66
CA LEU A 312 -7.55 9.11 -18.80
C LEU A 312 -8.26 9.30 -20.16
N GLY A 313 -9.58 9.07 -20.21
CA GLY A 313 -10.39 9.22 -21.40
C GLY A 313 -10.75 10.68 -21.71
N PRO A 314 -11.18 10.96 -22.96
CA PRO A 314 -11.64 12.29 -23.35
C PRO A 314 -12.90 12.68 -22.58
N GLN A 315 -12.92 13.91 -22.04
CA GLN A 315 -14.06 14.39 -21.27
C GLN A 315 -15.25 14.70 -22.18
N LYS A 316 -16.45 14.24 -21.78
CA LYS A 316 -17.69 14.54 -22.48
C LYS A 316 -17.96 16.04 -22.40
N THR A 317 -17.95 16.70 -23.56
CA THR A 317 -18.19 18.14 -23.66
C THR A 317 -19.67 18.47 -23.86
N THR A 318 -20.52 17.48 -24.15
CA THR A 318 -21.94 17.70 -24.43
C THR A 318 -22.83 16.67 -23.75
N ILE A 319 -23.97 17.09 -23.22
CA ILE A 319 -25.05 16.19 -22.77
C ILE A 319 -26.28 16.44 -23.65
N THR A 320 -26.87 15.38 -24.18
CA THR A 320 -28.16 15.46 -24.87
C THR A 320 -29.27 15.23 -23.86
N SER A 321 -30.15 16.22 -23.66
CA SER A 321 -31.30 16.10 -22.78
C SER A 321 -32.33 15.11 -23.34
N PRO A 322 -33.27 14.60 -22.52
CA PRO A 322 -34.39 13.76 -23.00
C PRO A 322 -35.23 14.44 -24.08
N ASP A 323 -35.24 15.78 -24.11
CA ASP A 323 -35.93 16.59 -25.11
C ASP A 323 -35.15 16.72 -26.44
N GLY A 324 -34.01 16.02 -26.56
CA GLY A 324 -33.14 16.05 -27.73
C GLY A 324 -32.27 17.31 -27.83
N LYS A 325 -32.27 18.19 -26.82
CA LYS A 325 -31.43 19.40 -26.83
C LYS A 325 -30.03 19.08 -26.32
N THR A 326 -29.02 19.38 -27.13
CA THR A 326 -27.62 19.28 -26.73
C THR A 326 -27.23 20.49 -25.88
N ILE A 327 -26.80 20.23 -24.66
CA ILE A 327 -26.23 21.22 -23.74
C ILE A 327 -24.71 21.06 -23.81
N ASP A 328 -24.03 22.11 -24.23
CA ASP A 328 -22.57 22.20 -24.16
C ASP A 328 -22.15 22.46 -22.70
N LEU A 329 -21.27 21.61 -22.20
CA LEU A 329 -20.72 21.69 -20.85
C LEU A 329 -19.46 22.55 -20.78
N GLY A 330 -18.95 23.06 -21.91
CA GLY A 330 -17.75 23.90 -21.95
C GLY A 330 -16.46 23.14 -21.61
N GLY A 331 -16.45 21.81 -21.78
CA GLY A 331 -15.28 20.98 -21.53
C GLY A 331 -14.19 21.12 -22.61
N THR A 332 -12.94 20.86 -22.24
CA THR A 332 -11.79 20.95 -23.16
C THR A 332 -11.63 19.71 -24.06
N GLY A 333 -12.43 18.65 -23.84
CA GLY A 333 -12.26 17.34 -24.46
C GLY A 333 -10.96 16.61 -24.04
N LYS A 334 -10.12 17.25 -23.22
CA LYS A 334 -8.85 16.70 -22.76
C LYS A 334 -9.07 15.81 -21.53
N PRO A 335 -8.25 14.76 -21.34
CA PRO A 335 -8.24 13.97 -20.12
C PRO A 335 -8.06 14.82 -18.85
N LEU A 336 -8.59 14.35 -17.73
CA LEU A 336 -8.35 14.96 -16.42
C LEU A 336 -6.91 14.71 -15.93
N VAL A 337 -6.34 13.57 -16.33
CA VAL A 337 -4.96 13.18 -16.06
C VAL A 337 -4.34 12.74 -17.38
N SER A 338 -3.19 13.32 -17.74
CA SER A 338 -2.51 12.89 -18.95
C SER A 338 -1.91 11.49 -18.79
N HIS A 339 -1.79 10.74 -19.89
CA HIS A 339 -1.13 9.43 -19.87
C HIS A 339 0.32 9.53 -19.40
N ILE A 340 1.02 10.63 -19.70
CA ILE A 340 2.40 10.91 -19.28
C ILE A 340 2.48 11.05 -17.75
N GLU A 341 1.62 11.86 -17.14
CA GLU A 341 1.58 12.02 -15.66
C GLU A 341 1.24 10.70 -14.97
N PHE A 342 0.39 9.87 -15.58
CA PHE A 342 0.06 8.56 -15.02
C PHE A 342 1.24 7.57 -15.15
N VAL A 343 2.00 7.60 -16.25
CA VAL A 343 3.23 6.80 -16.37
C VAL A 343 4.29 7.25 -15.37
N GLU A 344 4.47 8.56 -15.17
CA GLU A 344 5.40 9.09 -14.17
C GLU A 344 5.00 8.60 -12.76
N ALA A 345 3.71 8.61 -12.45
CA ALA A 345 3.17 8.04 -11.21
C ALA A 345 3.52 6.56 -11.04
N LEU A 346 3.25 5.72 -12.06
CA LEU A 346 3.60 4.29 -12.03
C LEU A 346 5.12 4.07 -11.85
N SER A 347 5.93 4.83 -12.57
CA SER A 347 7.40 4.77 -12.51
C SER A 347 7.94 5.11 -11.13
N ASN A 348 7.45 6.20 -10.54
CA ASN A 348 7.84 6.65 -9.22
C ASN A 348 7.48 5.60 -8.15
N SER A 349 6.26 5.07 -8.17
CA SER A 349 5.84 4.03 -7.22
C SER A 349 6.66 2.74 -7.32
N VAL A 350 6.93 2.25 -8.54
CA VAL A 350 7.76 1.03 -8.73
C VAL A 350 9.20 1.27 -8.26
N THR A 351 9.77 2.44 -8.57
CA THR A 351 11.12 2.81 -8.13
C THR A 351 11.21 2.87 -6.61
N GLN A 352 10.19 3.42 -5.95
CA GLN A 352 10.11 3.51 -4.50
C GLN A 352 10.00 2.13 -3.84
N ILE A 353 9.15 1.24 -4.35
CA ILE A 353 9.02 -0.13 -3.82
C ILE A 353 10.36 -0.87 -3.92
N ARG A 354 11.03 -0.81 -5.07
CA ARG A 354 12.35 -1.43 -5.27
C ARG A 354 13.42 -0.83 -4.36
N THR A 355 13.37 0.48 -4.12
CA THR A 355 14.30 1.17 -3.21
C THR A 355 14.09 0.70 -1.78
N LEU A 356 12.83 0.52 -1.36
CA LEU A 356 12.48 0.03 -0.03
C LEU A 356 12.87 -1.45 0.17
N GLU A 357 12.67 -2.28 -0.85
CA GLU A 357 13.10 -3.69 -0.87
C GLU A 357 14.63 -3.79 -0.73
N ALA A 358 15.38 -3.05 -1.56
CA ALA A 358 16.84 -3.03 -1.51
C ALA A 358 17.40 -2.49 -0.18
N ALA A 359 16.62 -1.67 0.52
CA ALA A 359 16.95 -1.16 1.84
C ALA A 359 16.60 -2.12 2.99
N GLY A 360 15.98 -3.27 2.71
CA GLY A 360 15.49 -4.19 3.73
C GLY A 360 14.24 -3.70 4.46
N GLY A 361 13.56 -2.67 3.96
CA GLY A 361 12.33 -2.13 4.54
C GLY A 361 11.08 -2.97 4.24
N THR A 362 11.18 -3.89 3.28
CA THR A 362 10.14 -4.87 2.94
C THR A 362 10.77 -6.15 2.44
N ASP A 363 10.11 -7.28 2.64
CA ASP A 363 10.55 -8.55 2.06
C ASP A 363 10.32 -8.58 0.55
N ARG A 364 11.10 -9.43 -0.12
CA ARG A 364 11.08 -9.56 -1.57
C ARG A 364 9.73 -9.99 -2.13
N LEU A 365 9.00 -10.86 -1.43
CA LEU A 365 7.71 -11.36 -1.90
C LEU A 365 6.66 -10.24 -1.88
N SER A 366 6.59 -9.48 -0.78
CA SER A 366 5.75 -8.30 -0.66
C SER A 366 6.07 -7.26 -1.73
N ALA A 367 7.36 -6.95 -1.94
CA ALA A 367 7.78 -6.02 -2.99
C ALA A 367 7.32 -6.45 -4.39
N VAL A 368 7.50 -7.73 -4.73
CA VAL A 368 7.06 -8.30 -6.01
C VAL A 368 5.54 -8.20 -6.18
N ASN A 369 4.77 -8.54 -5.15
CA ASN A 369 3.30 -8.46 -5.17
C ASN A 369 2.82 -7.02 -5.39
N LEU A 370 3.45 -6.04 -4.73
CA LEU A 370 3.12 -4.62 -4.91
C LEU A 370 3.40 -4.14 -6.33
N VAL A 371 4.55 -4.51 -6.89
CA VAL A 371 4.89 -4.18 -8.28
C VAL A 371 3.94 -4.87 -9.27
N GLU A 372 3.47 -6.09 -8.97
CA GLU A 372 2.44 -6.77 -9.77
C GLU A 372 1.09 -6.07 -9.72
N ASN A 373 0.64 -5.60 -8.56
CA ASN A 373 -0.59 -4.81 -8.47
C ASN A 373 -0.52 -3.55 -9.35
N ILE A 374 0.62 -2.85 -9.32
CA ILE A 374 0.84 -1.68 -10.19
C ILE A 374 0.87 -2.07 -11.68
N ARG A 375 1.45 -3.22 -12.02
CA ARG A 375 1.47 -3.76 -13.38
C ARG A 375 0.06 -4.06 -13.89
N GLN A 376 -0.79 -4.67 -13.08
CA GLN A 376 -2.19 -4.94 -13.44
C GLN A 376 -2.95 -3.64 -13.72
N VAL A 377 -2.78 -2.62 -12.87
CA VAL A 377 -3.37 -1.29 -13.10
C VAL A 377 -2.87 -0.67 -14.42
N ALA A 378 -1.58 -0.79 -14.73
CA ALA A 378 -1.03 -0.30 -15.98
C ALA A 378 -1.61 -1.03 -17.21
N MET A 379 -1.88 -2.33 -17.10
CA MET A 379 -2.56 -3.11 -18.15
C MET A 379 -4.01 -2.68 -18.35
N GLU A 380 -4.76 -2.46 -17.26
CA GLU A 380 -6.14 -1.94 -17.31
C GLU A 380 -6.17 -0.54 -17.93
N ALA A 381 -5.25 0.34 -17.56
CA ALA A 381 -5.14 1.68 -18.13
C ALA A 381 -4.85 1.64 -19.64
N ARG A 382 -4.00 0.71 -20.09
CA ARG A 382 -3.76 0.50 -21.54
C ARG A 382 -5.05 0.11 -22.26
N MET A 383 -5.84 -0.80 -21.70
CA MET A 383 -7.11 -1.22 -22.33
C MET A 383 -8.06 -0.04 -22.50
N VAL A 384 -8.22 0.77 -21.46
CA VAL A 384 -9.03 1.99 -21.49
C VAL A 384 -8.54 3.00 -22.53
N LEU A 385 -7.21 3.23 -22.61
CA LEU A 385 -6.64 4.13 -23.61
C LEU A 385 -6.88 3.61 -25.05
N VAL A 386 -6.79 2.30 -25.27
CA VAL A 386 -7.10 1.67 -26.57
C VAL A 386 -8.58 1.85 -26.92
N GLU A 387 -9.49 1.67 -25.98
CA GLU A 387 -10.93 1.87 -26.19
C GLU A 387 -11.27 3.34 -26.45
N SER A 388 -10.63 4.27 -25.75
CA SER A 388 -10.88 5.71 -25.85
C SER A 388 -10.27 6.37 -27.10
N PHE A 389 -9.03 6.01 -27.46
CA PHE A 389 -8.26 6.70 -28.51
C PHE A 389 -7.98 5.83 -29.75
N GLY A 390 -8.17 4.51 -29.65
CA GLY A 390 -7.84 3.54 -30.69
C GLY A 390 -6.44 2.94 -30.53
N GLU A 391 -6.28 1.67 -30.93
CA GLU A 391 -5.06 0.88 -30.74
C GLU A 391 -3.80 1.48 -31.38
N GLY A 392 -3.95 2.12 -32.54
CA GLY A 392 -2.84 2.74 -33.27
C GLY A 392 -2.61 4.22 -32.93
N SER A 393 -3.26 4.76 -31.91
CA SER A 393 -3.13 6.17 -31.55
C SER A 393 -1.75 6.50 -30.97
N ASP A 394 -1.28 7.72 -31.19
CA ASP A 394 -0.01 8.21 -30.64
C ASP A 394 0.02 8.12 -29.11
N VAL A 395 -1.11 8.40 -28.46
CA VAL A 395 -1.29 8.30 -27.00
C VAL A 395 -1.03 6.88 -26.50
N VAL A 396 -1.61 5.87 -27.14
CA VAL A 396 -1.43 4.46 -26.77
C VAL A 396 0.01 4.01 -27.02
N ASN A 397 0.59 4.40 -28.16
CA ASN A 397 1.97 4.05 -28.52
C ASN A 397 2.99 4.66 -27.56
N GLU A 398 2.81 5.94 -27.21
CA GLU A 398 3.63 6.65 -26.22
C GLU A 398 3.50 6.02 -24.83
N PHE A 399 2.28 5.78 -24.36
CA PHE A 399 2.05 5.10 -23.08
C PHE A 399 2.76 3.74 -23.01
N GLN A 400 2.67 2.93 -24.06
CA GLN A 400 3.35 1.62 -24.11
C GLN A 400 4.88 1.75 -24.12
N ARG A 401 5.42 2.69 -24.91
CA ARG A 401 6.85 2.96 -24.99
C ARG A 401 7.41 3.35 -23.63
N ASP A 402 6.71 4.25 -22.94
CA ASP A 402 7.18 4.84 -21.68
C ASP A 402 6.96 3.88 -20.49
N LEU A 403 6.03 2.93 -20.58
CA LEU A 403 5.87 1.86 -19.59
C LEU A 403 6.94 0.77 -19.65
N GLN A 404 7.55 0.51 -20.81
CA GLN A 404 8.57 -0.54 -20.93
C GLN A 404 9.73 -0.41 -19.91
N PRO A 405 10.36 0.76 -19.72
CA PRO A 405 11.44 0.90 -18.75
C PRO A 405 10.99 0.75 -17.29
N VAL A 406 9.71 0.97 -16.97
CA VAL A 406 9.19 0.90 -15.58
C VAL A 406 9.30 -0.53 -15.04
N PHE A 407 8.82 -1.51 -15.80
CA PHE A 407 8.72 -2.89 -15.33
C PHE A 407 9.90 -3.78 -15.71
N ARG A 408 10.83 -3.32 -16.56
CA ARG A 408 12.04 -4.08 -16.88
C ARG A 408 13.03 -4.07 -15.70
N PRO A 409 13.56 -5.22 -15.27
CA PRO A 409 14.65 -5.26 -14.30
C PRO A 409 15.93 -4.68 -14.93
N GLY A 410 16.55 -3.69 -14.28
CA GLY A 410 17.86 -3.17 -14.68
C GLY A 410 17.90 -2.02 -15.69
N SER A 411 16.75 -1.55 -16.19
CA SER A 411 16.69 -0.26 -16.91
C SER A 411 16.89 0.87 -15.90
N LYS A 412 18.12 1.40 -15.84
CA LYS A 412 18.35 2.69 -15.19
C LYS A 412 17.54 3.72 -15.98
N ILE A 413 16.60 4.38 -15.32
CA ILE A 413 15.99 5.60 -15.86
C ILE A 413 17.08 6.65 -15.73
N GLU A 414 17.76 6.97 -16.83
CA GLU A 414 18.63 8.14 -16.89
C GLU A 414 17.75 9.38 -16.73
N THR A 415 17.72 9.93 -15.51
CA THR A 415 17.02 11.18 -15.18
C THR A 415 17.83 12.40 -15.57
#